data_AF-A0A7C4BZH6-F1
#
_entry.id   AF-A0A7C4BZH6-F1
#
_cell.length_a   1.000
_cell.length_b   1.000
_cell.length_c   1.000
_cell.angle_alpha   90.00
_cell.angle_beta   90.00
_cell.angle_gamma   90.00
#
_symmetry.space_group_name_H-M   'P 1'
#
loop_
_entity.id
_entity.type
_entity.pdbx_description
1 polymer ?
#
loop_
_entity_poly.entity_id
_entity_poly.type
_entity_poly.pdbx_seq_one_letter_code
_entity_poly.pdbx_strand_id
1 'polypeptide(L)'
;MEPNEGTPAPRLSVESFTLEPGASREVGVSWSLNPAAPGQYQGFLVIRSTASDVAARVPFWAGVAAPEPAVVRILDADTSGSPGTLLRQAVLFQVVDASGIGFTSIRPEIVSLGGGGRASNIISVDSEIPGAYVADIRLGPLPGDNQFRIEVGPVFTTFTIRGALRAQP
;
A
#
# COMPACT_ATOMS: atom_id res chain seq x y z
N MET A 1 15.17 -24.23 3.11
CA MET A 1 14.44 -22.96 3.30
C MET A 1 14.26 -22.75 4.79
N GLU A 2 14.29 -21.51 5.25
CA GLU A 2 13.90 -21.15 6.63
C GLU A 2 12.61 -20.32 6.54
N PRO A 3 11.43 -20.93 6.35
CA PRO A 3 10.17 -20.24 6.57
C PRO A 3 9.96 -20.05 8.08
N ASN A 4 9.27 -18.98 8.49
CA ASN A 4 8.63 -18.98 9.81
C ASN A 4 7.64 -20.16 9.83
N GLU A 5 7.75 -21.09 10.77
CA GLU A 5 7.00 -22.36 10.73
C GLU A 5 5.49 -22.18 10.41
N GLY A 6 4.97 -22.97 9.46
CA GLY A 6 3.57 -22.94 9.05
C GLY A 6 3.19 -22.01 7.89
N THR A 7 4.13 -21.27 7.29
CA THR A 7 3.87 -20.40 6.12
C THR A 7 4.06 -21.12 4.78
N PRO A 8 3.15 -20.95 3.78
CA PRO A 8 3.38 -21.39 2.41
C PRO A 8 4.68 -20.85 1.85
N ALA A 9 5.65 -21.75 1.64
CA ALA A 9 6.96 -21.44 1.09
C ALA A 9 7.00 -21.72 -0.43
N PRO A 10 7.84 -21.00 -1.19
CA PRO A 10 8.11 -21.33 -2.58
C PRO A 10 8.68 -22.76 -2.71
N ARG A 11 8.35 -23.47 -3.78
CA ARG A 11 8.90 -24.78 -4.13
C ARG A 11 9.98 -24.62 -5.18
N LEU A 12 11.07 -25.37 -5.01
CA LEU A 12 12.19 -25.40 -5.95
C LEU A 12 12.06 -26.61 -6.89
N SER A 13 12.41 -26.45 -8.16
CA SER A 13 12.47 -27.56 -9.11
C SER A 13 13.62 -28.54 -8.82
N VAL A 14 14.65 -28.06 -8.12
CA VAL A 14 15.82 -28.82 -7.71
C VAL A 14 16.37 -28.25 -6.39
N GLU A 15 16.73 -29.12 -5.45
CA GLU A 15 17.26 -28.71 -4.13
C GLU A 15 18.79 -28.83 -4.04
N SER A 16 19.41 -29.56 -4.97
CA SER A 16 20.86 -29.72 -5.06
C SER A 16 21.33 -29.94 -6.49
N PHE A 17 22.44 -29.31 -6.87
CA PHE A 17 23.05 -29.50 -8.18
C PHE A 17 24.55 -29.16 -8.15
N THR A 18 25.28 -29.67 -9.15
CA THR A 18 26.68 -29.31 -9.39
C THR A 18 26.76 -28.18 -10.41
N LEU A 19 27.66 -27.23 -10.18
CA LEU A 19 28.07 -26.19 -11.12
C LEU A 19 29.58 -26.23 -11.28
N GLU A 20 30.04 -26.15 -12.52
CA GLU A 20 31.45 -25.88 -12.82
C GLU A 20 31.81 -24.42 -12.51
N PRO A 21 33.09 -24.10 -12.27
CA PRO A 21 33.52 -22.72 -12.10
C PRO A 21 33.07 -21.81 -13.25
N GLY A 22 32.37 -20.72 -12.91
CA GLY A 22 31.84 -19.76 -13.89
C GLY A 22 30.57 -20.21 -14.62
N ALA A 23 30.07 -21.42 -14.38
CA ALA A 23 28.81 -21.88 -14.96
C ALA A 23 27.59 -21.24 -14.28
N SER A 24 26.47 -21.22 -15.01
CA SER A 24 25.16 -20.78 -14.52
C SER A 24 24.14 -21.88 -14.72
N ARG A 25 23.14 -21.95 -13.83
CA ARG A 25 22.01 -22.85 -13.95
C ARG A 25 20.74 -22.16 -13.52
N GLU A 26 19.68 -22.36 -14.28
CA GLU A 26 18.35 -21.90 -13.95
C GLU A 26 17.71 -22.84 -12.92
N VAL A 27 17.12 -22.27 -11.87
CA VAL A 27 16.36 -22.98 -10.85
C VAL A 27 14.93 -22.46 -10.91
N GLY A 28 14.00 -23.34 -11.27
CA GLY A 28 12.59 -23.01 -11.29
C GLY A 28 12.08 -22.82 -9.87
N VAL A 29 11.45 -21.68 -9.60
CA VAL A 29 10.77 -21.38 -8.34
C VAL A 29 9.28 -21.28 -8.64
N SER A 30 8.47 -22.12 -8.02
CA SER A 30 7.02 -22.06 -8.13
C SER A 30 6.40 -21.77 -6.76
N TRP A 31 5.40 -20.90 -6.73
CA TRP A 31 4.77 -20.51 -5.47
C TRP A 31 3.26 -20.36 -5.68
N SER A 32 2.48 -21.13 -4.93
CA SER A 32 1.03 -20.98 -4.86
C SER A 32 0.67 -20.44 -3.48
N LEU A 33 0.02 -19.28 -3.47
CA LEU A 33 -0.57 -18.68 -2.28
C LEU A 33 -2.08 -18.98 -2.17
N ASN A 34 -2.62 -19.83 -3.04
CA ASN A 34 -3.98 -20.32 -2.91
C ASN A 34 -3.93 -21.77 -2.37
N PRO A 35 -4.61 -22.10 -1.24
CA PRO A 35 -5.55 -21.30 -0.44
C PRO A 35 -4.94 -20.71 0.85
N ALA A 36 -3.82 -19.99 0.75
CA ALA A 36 -3.19 -19.38 1.92
C ALA A 36 -4.14 -18.35 2.58
N ALA A 37 -4.07 -18.25 3.91
CA ALA A 37 -4.82 -17.25 4.65
C ALA A 37 -4.31 -15.84 4.33
N PRO A 38 -5.12 -14.79 4.54
CA PRO A 38 -4.64 -13.41 4.51
C PRO A 38 -3.41 -13.19 5.40
N GLY A 39 -2.46 -12.39 4.94
CA GLY A 39 -1.25 -12.05 5.68
C GLY A 39 -0.01 -11.88 4.81
N GLN A 40 1.14 -11.75 5.47
CA GLN A 40 2.44 -11.61 4.82
C GLN A 40 3.25 -12.91 4.92
N TYR A 41 3.82 -13.31 3.79
CA TYR A 41 4.65 -14.49 3.65
C TYR A 41 6.03 -14.08 3.19
N GLN A 42 7.05 -14.34 3.99
CA GLN A 42 8.40 -13.87 3.71
C GLN A 42 9.47 -14.82 4.25
N GLY A 43 10.67 -14.71 3.70
CA GLY A 43 11.82 -15.50 4.14
C GLY A 43 12.96 -15.45 3.15
N PHE A 44 13.79 -16.49 3.17
CA PHE A 44 14.92 -16.64 2.25
C PHE A 44 14.95 -18.01 1.58
N LEU A 45 15.21 -18.00 0.27
CA LEU A 45 15.80 -19.14 -0.40
C LEU A 45 17.30 -19.13 -0.07
N VAL A 46 17.79 -20.18 0.57
CA VAL A 46 19.19 -20.29 1.01
C VAL A 46 19.89 -21.27 0.10
N ILE A 47 20.90 -20.80 -0.63
CA ILE A 47 21.76 -21.59 -1.51
C ILE A 47 23.08 -21.78 -0.78
N ARG A 48 23.40 -23.01 -0.39
CA ARG A 48 24.65 -23.32 0.33
C ARG A 48 25.57 -24.13 -0.57
N SER A 49 26.84 -23.73 -0.59
CA SER A 49 27.89 -24.59 -1.12
C SER A 49 28.02 -25.83 -0.24
N THR A 50 28.21 -27.00 -0.85
CA THR A 50 28.58 -28.22 -0.12
C THR A 50 30.09 -28.37 0.02
N ALA A 51 30.87 -27.58 -0.72
CA ALA A 51 32.34 -27.60 -0.73
C ALA A 51 32.97 -26.48 0.12
N SER A 52 32.16 -25.56 0.66
CA SER A 52 32.59 -24.44 1.50
C SER A 52 31.44 -23.94 2.37
N ASP A 53 31.73 -23.15 3.40
CA ASP A 53 30.70 -22.56 4.29
C ASP A 53 29.98 -21.33 3.69
N VAL A 54 30.11 -21.10 2.38
CA VAL A 54 29.51 -19.96 1.70
C VAL A 54 28.03 -20.22 1.44
N ALA A 55 27.18 -19.25 1.81
CA ALA A 55 25.75 -19.27 1.53
C ALA A 55 25.29 -17.96 0.87
N ALA A 56 24.52 -18.08 -0.21
CA ALA A 56 23.75 -16.98 -0.78
C ALA A 56 22.30 -17.05 -0.26
N ARG A 57 21.68 -15.89 -0.01
CA ARG A 57 20.31 -15.79 0.47
C ARG A 57 19.52 -14.89 -0.48
N VAL A 58 18.49 -15.45 -1.10
CA VAL A 58 17.57 -14.70 -1.97
C VAL A 58 16.30 -14.43 -1.16
N PRO A 59 16.01 -13.16 -0.80
CA PRO A 59 14.80 -12.84 -0.07
C PRO A 59 13.57 -13.08 -0.95
N PHE A 60 12.48 -13.52 -0.32
CA PHE A 60 11.17 -13.55 -0.94
C PHE A 60 10.15 -12.90 -0.01
N TRP A 61 9.14 -12.27 -0.60
CA TRP A 61 7.98 -11.72 0.09
C TRP A 61 6.75 -11.83 -0.81
N ALA A 62 5.60 -12.12 -0.23
CA ALA A 62 4.29 -11.94 -0.86
C ALA A 62 3.22 -11.63 0.18
N GLY A 63 2.22 -10.86 -0.25
CA GLY A 63 1.03 -10.57 0.54
C GLY A 63 -0.20 -11.28 -0.01
N VAL A 64 -1.04 -11.80 0.87
CA VAL A 64 -2.41 -12.23 0.56
C VAL A 64 -3.35 -11.26 1.28
N ALA A 65 -4.13 -10.50 0.52
CA ALA A 65 -5.05 -9.52 1.09
C ALA A 65 -6.19 -10.21 1.86
N ALA A 66 -6.63 -9.59 2.96
CA ALA A 66 -7.87 -9.94 3.62
C ALA A 66 -9.10 -9.69 2.72
N PRO A 67 -10.27 -10.28 3.02
CA PRO A 67 -11.49 -9.96 2.27
C PRO A 67 -12.02 -8.55 2.56
N GLU A 68 -11.61 -7.92 3.66
CA GLU A 68 -12.14 -6.63 4.12
C GLU A 68 -11.02 -5.64 4.52
N PRO A 69 -11.18 -4.34 4.18
CA PRO A 69 -10.27 -3.29 4.61
C PRO A 69 -10.34 -3.09 6.12
N ALA A 70 -9.19 -2.79 6.73
CA ALA A 70 -9.09 -2.55 8.17
C ALA A 70 -8.64 -1.13 8.51
N VAL A 71 -7.86 -0.48 7.63
CA VAL A 71 -7.28 0.83 7.91
C VAL A 71 -7.27 1.71 6.66
N VAL A 72 -7.68 2.98 6.82
CA VAL A 72 -7.42 4.06 5.86
C VAL A 72 -6.36 4.99 6.45
N ARG A 73 -5.20 5.10 5.80
CA ARG A 73 -4.05 5.90 6.24
C ARG A 73 -3.91 7.11 5.34
N ILE A 74 -3.83 8.31 5.92
CA ILE A 74 -3.40 9.49 5.16
C ILE A 74 -1.88 9.44 5.08
N LEU A 75 -1.35 9.43 3.86
CA LEU A 75 0.09 9.47 3.61
C LEU A 75 0.57 10.91 3.48
N ASP A 76 -0.23 11.75 2.83
CA ASP A 76 0.01 13.18 2.70
C ASP A 76 -1.31 13.93 2.49
N ALA A 77 -1.38 15.18 2.93
CA ALA A 77 -2.51 16.06 2.70
C ALA A 77 -2.12 17.53 2.80
N ASP A 78 -2.66 18.35 1.90
CA ASP A 78 -2.61 19.80 2.02
C ASP A 78 -3.26 20.22 3.35
N THR A 79 -2.56 21.04 4.13
CA THR A 79 -3.10 21.53 5.41
C THR A 79 -3.81 22.88 5.27
N SER A 80 -3.60 23.59 4.16
CA SER A 80 -4.22 24.88 3.90
C SER A 80 -4.33 25.22 2.41
N GLY A 81 -5.28 26.08 2.07
CA GLY A 81 -5.42 26.67 0.74
C GLY A 81 -6.26 27.95 0.79
N SER A 82 -6.39 28.65 -0.34
CA SER A 82 -7.27 29.80 -0.41
C SER A 82 -8.74 29.36 -0.41
N PRO A 83 -9.66 30.09 0.24
CA PRO A 83 -11.09 29.78 0.16
C PRO A 83 -11.59 29.68 -1.28
N GLY A 84 -12.44 28.69 -1.57
CA GLY A 84 -13.03 28.45 -2.89
C GLY A 84 -12.13 27.78 -3.93
N THR A 85 -10.82 27.63 -3.67
CA THR A 85 -9.89 27.07 -4.65
C THR A 85 -9.98 25.55 -4.76
N LEU A 86 -9.69 25.06 -5.97
CA LEU A 86 -9.45 23.64 -6.23
C LEU A 86 -7.97 23.33 -5.96
N LEU A 87 -7.72 22.47 -4.99
CA LEU A 87 -6.44 21.87 -4.70
C LEU A 87 -6.37 20.52 -5.43
N ARG A 88 -5.35 20.32 -6.26
CA ARG A 88 -5.18 19.07 -7.02
C ARG A 88 -4.35 18.09 -6.22
N GLN A 89 -4.74 16.82 -6.23
CA GLN A 89 -4.08 15.76 -5.45
C GLN A 89 -3.86 16.16 -3.99
N ALA A 90 -4.82 16.88 -3.42
CA ALA A 90 -4.72 17.53 -2.11
C ALA A 90 -4.69 16.54 -0.94
N VAL A 91 -5.00 15.27 -1.19
CA VAL A 91 -4.82 14.18 -0.23
C VAL A 91 -4.36 12.93 -0.97
N LEU A 92 -3.31 12.31 -0.46
CA LEU A 92 -2.82 10.98 -0.79
C LEU A 92 -3.12 10.07 0.41
N PHE A 93 -3.85 8.98 0.18
CA PHE A 93 -4.21 8.05 1.23
C PHE A 93 -4.11 6.61 0.74
N GLN A 94 -3.96 5.67 1.67
CA GLN A 94 -3.81 4.26 1.42
C GLN A 94 -4.88 3.46 2.17
N VAL A 95 -5.46 2.47 1.50
CA VAL A 95 -6.41 1.51 2.08
C VAL A 95 -5.72 0.18 2.22
N VAL A 96 -5.65 -0.35 3.45
CA VAL A 96 -4.96 -1.61 3.74
C VAL A 96 -5.79 -2.53 4.65
N ASP A 97 -5.51 -3.82 4.59
CA ASP A 97 -5.94 -4.77 5.62
C ASP A 97 -5.16 -4.59 6.94
N ALA A 98 -5.52 -5.39 7.94
CA ALA A 98 -4.85 -5.38 9.25
C ALA A 98 -3.37 -5.78 9.17
N SER A 99 -2.96 -6.46 8.10
CA SER A 99 -1.58 -6.85 7.82
C SER A 99 -0.82 -5.81 6.97
N GLY A 100 -1.46 -4.70 6.58
CA GLY A 100 -0.85 -3.67 5.75
C GLY A 100 -0.84 -3.98 4.25
N ILE A 101 -1.54 -5.01 3.78
CA ILE A 101 -1.68 -5.31 2.35
C ILE A 101 -2.70 -4.35 1.73
N GLY A 102 -2.32 -3.71 0.61
CA GLY A 102 -3.16 -2.74 -0.10
C GLY A 102 -4.41 -3.35 -0.73
N PHE A 103 -5.53 -2.65 -0.60
CA PHE A 103 -6.77 -2.98 -1.31
C PHE A 103 -6.86 -2.24 -2.63
N THR A 104 -7.03 -2.98 -3.73
CA THR A 104 -7.00 -2.42 -5.09
C THR A 104 -8.36 -2.46 -5.80
N SER A 105 -9.31 -3.24 -5.27
CA SER A 105 -10.62 -3.51 -5.87
C SER A 105 -11.79 -2.80 -5.17
N ILE A 106 -11.51 -1.88 -4.25
CA ILE A 106 -12.53 -1.09 -3.55
C ILE A 106 -12.54 0.36 -4.04
N ARG A 107 -13.70 1.01 -3.98
CA ARG A 107 -13.85 2.42 -4.36
C ARG A 107 -14.03 3.27 -3.10
N PRO A 108 -13.07 4.12 -2.74
CA PRO A 108 -13.22 5.06 -1.64
C PRO A 108 -14.26 6.14 -1.96
N GLU A 109 -14.90 6.63 -0.91
CA GLU A 109 -15.70 7.85 -0.93
C GLU A 109 -15.05 8.90 -0.02
N ILE A 110 -15.17 10.19 -0.37
CA ILE A 110 -14.75 11.28 0.50
C ILE A 110 -15.94 12.21 0.68
N VAL A 111 -16.46 12.26 1.90
CA VAL A 111 -17.61 13.09 2.27
C VAL A 111 -17.15 14.36 2.99
N SER A 112 -17.87 15.45 2.76
CA SER A 112 -17.67 16.71 3.48
C SER A 112 -18.44 16.67 4.80
N LEU A 113 -17.73 16.90 5.91
CA LEU A 113 -18.32 17.00 7.26
C LEU A 113 -18.64 18.45 7.65
N GLY A 114 -17.98 19.43 7.02
CA GLY A 114 -18.14 20.85 7.35
C GLY A 114 -17.25 21.77 6.51
N GLY A 115 -17.49 23.08 6.60
CA GLY A 115 -16.72 24.11 5.89
C GLY A 115 -17.14 24.36 4.45
N GLY A 116 -18.01 23.52 3.87
CA GLY A 116 -18.57 23.72 2.53
C GLY A 116 -17.66 23.29 1.37
N GLY A 117 -16.53 22.64 1.67
CA GLY A 117 -15.66 22.01 0.67
C GLY A 117 -16.25 20.72 0.11
N ARG A 118 -15.68 20.23 -1.00
CA ARG A 118 -16.06 18.97 -1.64
C ARG A 118 -14.87 18.28 -2.29
N ALA A 119 -14.85 16.95 -2.22
CA ALA A 119 -13.89 16.14 -2.94
C ALA A 119 -14.36 15.85 -4.38
N SER A 120 -13.41 15.61 -5.26
CA SER A 120 -13.63 15.19 -6.63
C SER A 120 -12.42 14.39 -7.12
N ASN A 121 -12.57 13.69 -8.25
CA ASN A 121 -11.45 13.07 -8.95
C ASN A 121 -10.59 12.14 -8.05
N ILE A 122 -11.24 11.18 -7.38
CA ILE A 122 -10.55 10.15 -6.60
C ILE A 122 -9.96 9.13 -7.58
N ILE A 123 -8.64 9.08 -7.68
CA ILE A 123 -7.89 8.26 -8.65
C ILE A 123 -7.02 7.27 -7.88
N SER A 124 -7.02 6.01 -8.32
CA SER A 124 -6.08 5.00 -7.81
C SER A 124 -4.67 5.25 -8.35
N VAL A 125 -3.67 5.17 -7.47
CA VAL A 125 -2.22 5.21 -7.76
C VAL A 125 -1.55 3.93 -7.25
N ASP A 126 -2.28 2.82 -7.36
CA ASP A 126 -1.88 1.48 -6.92
C ASP A 126 -0.57 0.99 -7.55
N SER A 127 -0.31 1.38 -8.80
CA SER A 127 0.92 1.04 -9.52
C SER A 127 2.18 1.62 -8.88
N GLU A 128 2.05 2.73 -8.16
CA GLU A 128 3.13 3.42 -7.48
C GLU A 128 3.19 3.02 -6.00
N ILE A 129 2.04 2.99 -5.33
CA ILE A 129 1.89 2.63 -3.93
C ILE A 129 0.67 1.70 -3.81
N PRO A 130 0.86 0.41 -3.49
CA PRO A 130 -0.25 -0.53 -3.43
C PRO A 130 -1.40 -0.07 -2.53
N GLY A 131 -2.62 -0.08 -3.05
CA GLY A 131 -3.85 0.35 -2.38
C GLY A 131 -3.96 1.85 -2.12
N ALA A 132 -3.16 2.69 -2.80
CA ALA A 132 -3.20 4.14 -2.62
C ALA A 132 -4.07 4.88 -3.65
N TYR A 133 -4.55 6.05 -3.23
CA TYR A 133 -5.42 6.93 -3.98
C TYR A 133 -5.04 8.39 -3.75
N VAL A 134 -5.23 9.21 -4.77
CA VAL A 134 -5.19 10.67 -4.66
C VAL A 134 -6.57 11.27 -4.93
N ALA A 135 -6.87 12.42 -4.33
CA ALA A 135 -8.11 13.13 -4.59
C ALA A 135 -7.92 14.64 -4.71
N ASP A 136 -8.69 15.26 -5.59
CA ASP A 136 -8.78 16.71 -5.68
C ASP A 136 -9.80 17.24 -4.66
N ILE A 137 -9.48 18.35 -3.99
CA ILE A 137 -10.35 18.97 -2.99
C ILE A 137 -10.64 20.41 -3.39
N ARG A 138 -11.91 20.77 -3.53
CA ARG A 138 -12.32 22.17 -3.58
C ARG A 138 -12.69 22.65 -2.19
N LEU A 139 -12.01 23.67 -1.69
CA LEU A 139 -12.35 24.29 -0.41
C LEU A 139 -13.64 25.10 -0.50
N GLY A 140 -14.34 25.22 0.63
CA GLY A 140 -15.49 26.08 0.77
C GLY A 140 -15.15 27.55 0.53
N PRO A 141 -16.14 28.39 0.18
CA PRO A 141 -15.91 29.77 -0.27
C PRO A 141 -15.49 30.72 0.85
N LEU A 142 -15.71 30.36 2.12
CA LEU A 142 -15.39 31.18 3.27
C LEU A 142 -14.10 30.66 3.96
N PRO A 143 -13.31 31.56 4.58
CA PRO A 143 -12.20 31.15 5.44
C PRO A 143 -12.69 30.25 6.59
N GLY A 144 -11.88 29.26 6.96
CA GLY A 144 -12.19 28.31 8.03
C GLY A 144 -11.79 26.87 7.70
N ASP A 145 -12.05 25.97 8.64
CA ASP A 145 -11.69 24.57 8.52
C ASP A 145 -12.68 23.83 7.60
N ASN A 146 -12.15 23.11 6.60
CA ASN A 146 -12.92 22.16 5.79
C ASN A 146 -12.60 20.76 6.29
N GLN A 147 -13.59 20.08 6.84
CA GLN A 147 -13.43 18.75 7.42
C GLN A 147 -13.97 17.70 6.45
N PHE A 148 -13.18 16.65 6.23
CA PHE A 148 -13.51 15.57 5.31
C PHE A 148 -13.35 14.22 6.00
N ARG A 149 -14.16 13.25 5.56
CA ARG A 149 -14.05 11.85 5.97
C ARG A 149 -13.87 10.98 4.74
N ILE A 150 -12.81 10.19 4.73
CA ILE A 150 -12.56 9.15 3.74
C ILE A 150 -13.22 7.87 4.25
N GLU A 151 -14.11 7.29 3.47
CA GLU A 151 -14.88 6.10 3.81
C GLU A 151 -14.57 4.97 2.83
N VAL A 152 -14.34 3.78 3.38
CA VAL A 152 -14.06 2.56 2.62
C VAL A 152 -14.73 1.38 3.31
N GLY A 153 -15.95 1.05 2.90
CA GLY A 153 -16.76 0.06 3.61
C GLY A 153 -17.00 0.48 5.06
N PRO A 154 -16.66 -0.35 6.07
CA PRO A 154 -16.87 -0.01 7.48
C PRO A 154 -15.78 0.88 8.09
N VAL A 155 -14.65 1.09 7.38
CA VAL A 155 -13.51 1.83 7.92
C VAL A 155 -13.46 3.25 7.37
N PHE A 156 -13.02 4.19 8.21
CA PHE A 156 -12.90 5.57 7.81
C PHE A 156 -11.72 6.26 8.50
N THR A 157 -11.29 7.39 7.93
CA THR A 157 -10.40 8.35 8.58
C THR A 157 -10.83 9.78 8.24
N THR A 158 -10.39 10.76 9.02
CA THR A 158 -10.76 12.17 8.81
C THR A 158 -9.52 13.03 8.60
N PHE A 159 -9.63 14.05 7.77
CA PHE A 159 -8.62 15.09 7.61
C PHE A 159 -9.25 16.47 7.50
N THR A 160 -8.42 17.51 7.68
CA THR A 160 -8.87 18.89 7.64
C THR A 160 -7.93 19.72 6.78
N ILE A 161 -8.51 20.57 5.92
CA ILE A 161 -7.77 21.57 5.15
C ILE A 161 -8.32 22.95 5.52
N ARG A 162 -7.45 23.87 5.96
CA ARG A 162 -7.87 25.22 6.33
C ARG A 162 -7.94 26.14 5.11
N GLY A 163 -9.12 26.72 4.86
CA GLY A 163 -9.27 27.89 4.00
C GLY A 163 -8.70 29.13 4.69
N ALA A 164 -7.52 29.58 4.31
CA ALA A 164 -6.86 30.74 4.87
C ALA A 164 -6.74 31.86 3.84
N LEU A 165 -7.03 33.09 4.24
CA LEU A 165 -6.67 34.26 3.44
C LEU A 165 -5.13 34.33 3.38
N ARG A 166 -4.56 34.55 2.20
CA ARG A 166 -3.13 34.86 2.12
C ARG A 166 -2.86 36.12 2.96
N ALA A 167 -1.83 36.08 3.80
CA ALA A 167 -1.28 37.30 4.37
C ALA A 167 -0.87 38.21 3.20
N GLN A 168 -1.39 39.43 3.18
CA GLN A 168 -0.85 40.46 2.28
C GLN A 168 0.61 40.72 2.70
N PRO A 169 1.56 40.79 1.75
CA PRO A 169 2.92 41.20 2.05
C PRO A 169 2.98 42.65 2.56
#